data_AF-A0A949ACR3-F1
#
_entry.id   AF-A0A949ACR3-F1
#
_cell.length_a   1.000
_cell.length_b   1.000
_cell.length_c   1.000
_cell.angle_alpha   90.00
_cell.angle_beta   90.00
_cell.angle_gamma   90.00
#
_symmetry.space_group_name_H-M   'P 1'
#
loop_
_entity.id
_entity.type
_entity.pdbx_description
1 polymer ?
#
loop_
_entity_poly.entity_id
_entity_poly.type
_entity_poly.pdbx_seq_one_letter_code
_entity_poly.pdbx_strand_id
1 'polypeptide(L)' 'MKGDIADIKSIVELAGTYDALVRWTTTTPPVFLGKTGRGSIEYNNVFTKVGRKHGVI' A
#
# COMPACT_ATOMS: atom_id res chain seq x y z
N MET A 1 17.80 -4.98 5.78
CA MET A 1 16.33 -5.14 5.61
C MET A 1 15.93 -6.47 6.25
N LYS A 2 14.94 -6.48 7.16
CA LYS A 2 14.52 -7.71 7.89
C LYS A 2 13.46 -8.57 7.17
N GLY A 3 12.91 -8.09 6.05
CA GLY A 3 11.86 -8.81 5.31
C GLY A 3 10.46 -8.69 5.92
N ASP A 4 10.29 -7.84 6.94
CA ASP A 4 9.02 -7.60 7.59
C ASP A 4 8.02 -6.90 6.65
N ILE A 5 6.74 -7.29 6.76
CA ILE A 5 5.63 -6.60 6.09
C ILE A 5 5.16 -5.48 7.02
N ALA A 6 5.14 -4.24 6.51
CA ALA A 6 4.64 -3.10 7.26
C ALA A 6 3.13 -3.22 7.57
N ASP A 7 2.68 -2.61 8.67
CA ASP A 7 1.26 -2.46 8.99
C ASP A 7 0.63 -1.32 8.14
N ILE A 8 0.41 -1.62 6.87
CA ILE A 8 -0.09 -0.65 5.88
C ILE A 8 -1.51 -0.20 6.21
N LYS A 9 -2.31 -1.06 6.84
CA LYS A 9 -3.70 -0.74 7.17
C LYS A 9 -3.77 0.41 8.17
N SER A 10 -3.04 0.31 9.28
CA SER A 10 -3.00 1.38 10.29
C SER A 10 -2.41 2.68 9.75
N ILE A 11 -1.41 2.60 8.86
CA ILE A 11 -0.84 3.78 8.19
C ILE A 11 -1.89 4.50 7.33
N VAL A 12 -2.68 3.75 6.56
CA VAL A 12 -3.74 4.31 5.71
C VAL A 12 -4.87 4.91 6.54
N GLU A 13 -5.24 4.29 7.66
CA GLU A 13 -6.24 4.82 8.59
C GLU A 13 -5.76 6.12 9.25
N LEU A 14 -4.49 6.15 9.68
CA LEU A 14 -3.87 7.37 10.23
C LEU A 14 -3.85 8.50 9.20
N ALA A 15 -3.45 8.20 7.97
CA ALA A 15 -3.42 9.18 6.89
C ALA A 15 -4.81 9.78 6.61
N GLY A 16 -5.87 8.97 6.68
CA GLY A 16 -7.26 9.44 6.58
C GLY A 16 -7.67 10.42 7.69
N THR A 17 -7.03 10.36 8.87
CA THR A 17 -7.28 11.32 9.96
C THR A 17 -6.72 12.70 9.64
N TYR A 18 -5.66 12.78 8.83
CA TYR A 18 -4.96 14.02 8.48
C TYR A 18 -5.24 14.50 7.05
N ASP A 19 -6.17 13.87 6.33
CA ASP A 19 -6.38 14.09 4.89
C ASP A 19 -5.06 14.00 4.09
N ALA A 20 -4.20 13.06 4.48
CA ALA A 20 -2.86 12.92 3.95
C ALA A 20 -2.82 11.91 2.78
N LEU A 21 -2.02 12.23 1.77
CA LEU A 21 -1.77 11.32 0.66
C LEU A 21 -0.85 10.16 1.08
N VAL A 22 -1.29 8.93 0.81
CA VAL A 22 -0.47 7.72 1.02
C VAL A 22 0.12 7.27 -0.31
N ARG A 23 1.45 7.22 -0.35
CA ARG A 23 2.21 6.69 -1.48
C ARG A 23 2.89 5.39 -1.11
N TRP A 24 2.64 4.35 -1.89
CA TRP A 24 3.30 3.07 -1.74
C TRP A 24 4.32 2.85 -2.86
N THR A 25 5.53 2.47 -2.47
CA THR A 25 6.62 2.13 -3.39
C THR A 25 7.16 0.77 -3.02
N THR A 26 7.34 -0.08 -4.02
CA THR A 26 8.02 -1.37 -3.87
C THR A 26 9.14 -1.46 -4.89
N THR A 27 10.32 -1.91 -4.46
CA THR A 27 11.50 -2.04 -5.32
C THR A 27 11.42 -3.29 -6.20
N THR A 28 10.73 -4.32 -5.71
CA THR A 28 10.46 -5.57 -6.45
C THR A 28 8.95 -5.80 -6.46
N PRO A 29 8.34 -6.20 -7.59
CA PRO A 29 6.91 -6.49 -7.63
C PRO A 29 6.60 -7.66 -6.68
N PRO A 30 5.78 -7.46 -5.65
CA PRO A 30 5.39 -8.51 -4.71
C PRO A 30 4.33 -9.41 -5.34
N VAL A 31 4.71 -10.15 -6.40
CA VAL A 31 3.84 -11.04 -7.18
C VAL A 31 3.26 -12.20 -6.36
N PHE A 32 3.84 -12.49 -5.20
CA PHE A 32 3.41 -13.53 -4.27
C PHE A 32 2.44 -13.02 -3.19
N LEU A 33 2.14 -11.72 -3.14
CA LEU A 33 1.29 -11.09 -2.13
C LEU A 33 0.05 -10.46 -2.78
N GLY A 34 -1.12 -10.76 -2.21
CA GLY A 34 -2.42 -10.36 -2.77
C GLY A 34 -2.94 -11.34 -3.82
N LYS A 35 -4.26 -11.39 -4.01
CA LYS A 35 -4.91 -12.36 -4.92
C LYS A 35 -4.46 -12.22 -6.38
N THR A 36 -4.11 -11.00 -6.79
CA THR A 36 -3.66 -10.69 -8.15
C THR A 36 -2.19 -10.29 -8.21
N GLY A 37 -1.44 -10.49 -7.12
CA GLY A 37 -0.02 -10.15 -7.05
C GLY A 37 0.26 -8.63 -7.02
N ARG A 38 -0.72 -7.80 -6.62
CA ARG A 38 -0.54 -6.34 -6.49
C ARG A 38 0.16 -5.93 -5.19
N GLY A 39 0.46 -6.89 -4.34
CA GLY A 39 1.32 -6.71 -3.18
C GLY A 39 0.61 -6.53 -1.86
N SER A 40 1.39 -6.04 -0.90
CA SER A 40 0.93 -5.85 0.47
C SER A 40 -0.24 -4.86 0.58
N ILE A 41 -0.42 -3.94 -0.39
CA ILE A 41 -1.59 -3.05 -0.46
C ILE A 41 -2.89 -3.80 -0.85
N GLU A 42 -2.80 -4.84 -1.68
CA GLU A 42 -3.94 -5.70 -2.02
C GLU A 42 -4.18 -6.71 -0.90
N TYR A 43 -3.11 -7.30 -0.36
CA TYR A 43 -3.19 -8.18 0.81
C TYR A 43 -3.89 -7.51 2.01
N ASN A 44 -3.65 -6.22 2.23
CA ASN A 44 -4.28 -5.43 3.29
C ASN A 44 -5.61 -4.76 2.88
N ASN A 45 -6.16 -5.02 1.70
CA ASN A 45 -7.40 -4.40 1.19
C ASN A 45 -7.41 -2.86 1.18
N VAL A 46 -6.25 -2.23 1.00
CA VAL A 46 -6.10 -0.75 0.97
C VAL A 46 -5.70 -0.22 -0.41
N PHE A 47 -5.70 -1.07 -1.43
CA PHE A 47 -5.31 -0.71 -2.80
C PHE A 47 -6.03 0.53 -3.35
N THR A 48 -7.32 0.71 -3.03
CA THR A 48 -8.12 1.86 -3.49
C THR A 48 -7.84 3.16 -2.73
N LYS A 49 -7.14 3.10 -1.60
CA LYS A 49 -6.80 4.24 -0.73
C LYS A 49 -5.35 4.70 -0.88
N VAL A 50 -4.58 4.03 -1.73
CA VAL A 50 -3.15 4.27 -1.89
C VAL A 50 -2.89 4.67 -3.33
N GLY A 51 -2.34 5.87 -3.53
CA GLY A 51 -2.02 6.40 -4.84
C GLY A 51 -0.96 5.56 -5.53
N ARG A 52 -1.30 4.99 -6.70
CA ARG A 52 -0.31 4.38 -7.60
C ARG A 52 0.37 5.52 -8.35
N LYS A 53 1.71 5.53 -8.41
CA LYS A 53 2.45 6.50 -9.21
C LYS A 53 2.06 6.32 -10.70
N HIS A 54 1.03 7.05 -11.14
CA HIS A 54 0.64 7.46 -12.51
C HIS A 54 -0.67 8.31 -12.54
N GLY A 55 -1.11 8.89 -11.43
CA GLY A 55 -2.27 9.80 -11.47
C GLY A 55 -2.58 10.34 -10.09
N VAL A 56 -2.53 11.66 -9.98
CA VAL A 56 -3.14 12.43 -8.90
C VAL A 56 -4.65 12.20 -8.95
N ILE A 57 -5.23 11.75 -7.84
CA ILE A 57 -6.50 12.24 -7.31
C ILE A 57 -6.32 12.32 -5.81
#